data_AF-A0A7J4JE60-F1
#
_entry.id   AF-A0A7J4JE60-F1
#
_cell.length_a   1.000
_cell.length_b   1.000
_cell.length_c   1.000
_cell.angle_alpha   90.00
_cell.angle_beta   90.00
_cell.angle_gamma   90.00
#
_symmetry.space_group_name_H-M   'P 1'
#
loop_
_entity.id
_entity.type
_entity.pdbx_description
1 polymer ?
#
loop_
_entity_poly.entity_id
_entity_poly.type
_entity_poly.pdbx_seq_one_letter_code
_entity_poly.pdbx_strand_id
1 'polypeptide(L)'
;MWPMEETLVNVVKAEYDEISSKTLPYFRDVQDHVIRDLELIEMYREVNNRAMEGYLLANANATNDVMKVLTVAVSITMVPNLLASIGGMNFPGLPEINFWYIMVTMALLTTLTYYWFKRVGWI
;
A
#
# COMPACT_ATOMS: atom_id res chain seq x y z
N MET A 1 23.24 -17.74 5.59
CA MET A 1 24.31 -16.86 5.07
C MET A 1 25.56 -16.95 5.95
N TRP A 2 25.42 -16.84 7.27
CA TRP A 2 26.49 -17.01 8.27
C TRP A 2 27.36 -18.28 8.26
N PRO A 3 26.93 -19.46 7.76
CA PRO A 3 27.79 -20.64 7.80
C PRO A 3 29.08 -20.49 6.97
N MET A 4 29.04 -19.75 5.84
CA MET A 4 30.22 -19.54 5.01
C MET A 4 31.24 -18.61 5.68
N GLU A 5 30.73 -17.56 6.34
CA GLU A 5 31.55 -16.62 7.10
C GLU A 5 32.27 -17.33 8.26
N GLU A 6 31.55 -18.14 9.05
CA GLU A 6 32.16 -18.95 10.12
C GLU A 6 33.18 -19.95 9.59
N THR A 7 32.91 -20.63 8.47
CA THR A 7 33.88 -21.58 7.89
C THR A 7 35.15 -20.91 7.41
N LEU A 8 35.08 -19.72 6.80
CA LEU A 8 36.26 -18.98 6.34
C LEU A 8 37.05 -18.40 7.52
N VAL A 9 36.37 -17.87 8.54
CA VAL A 9 37.03 -17.43 9.78
C VAL A 9 37.77 -18.59 10.45
N ASN A 10 37.18 -19.79 10.45
CA ASN A 10 37.83 -20.98 10.98
C ASN A 10 39.00 -21.45 10.11
N VAL A 11 38.94 -21.33 8.79
CA VAL A 11 40.07 -21.67 7.90
C VAL A 11 41.25 -20.71 8.04
N VAL A 12 40.98 -19.42 8.30
CA VAL A 12 42.03 -18.41 8.52
C VAL A 12 42.59 -18.45 9.95
N LYS A 13 41.77 -18.84 10.95
CA LYS A 13 42.21 -19.01 12.34
C LYS A 13 42.86 -20.37 12.63
N ALA A 14 42.47 -21.42 11.93
CA ALA A 14 43.12 -22.71 12.04
C ALA A 14 44.50 -22.57 11.39
N GLU A 15 45.53 -22.49 12.22
CA GLU A 15 46.90 -22.80 11.83
C GLU A 15 46.94 -24.27 11.39
N TYR A 16 46.43 -24.56 10.19
CA TYR A 16 46.61 -25.86 9.57
C TYR A 16 48.10 -25.99 9.26
N ASP A 17 48.76 -26.98 9.88
CA ASP A 17 50.19 -27.32 9.69
C ASP A 17 50.56 -27.51 8.19
N GLU A 18 49.58 -27.74 7.32
CA GLU A 18 49.74 -27.95 5.88
C GLU A 18 49.69 -26.65 5.04
N ILE A 19 49.30 -25.51 5.60
CA ILE A 19 49.21 -24.23 4.88
C ILE A 19 50.50 -23.44 5.04
N SER A 20 51.30 -23.38 3.98
CA SER A 20 52.50 -22.54 3.92
C SER A 20 52.16 -21.05 4.12
N SER A 21 53.03 -20.33 4.84
CA SER A 21 52.95 -18.87 5.02
C SER A 21 52.86 -18.07 3.71
N LYS A 22 53.27 -18.68 2.58
CA LYS A 22 53.15 -18.09 1.24
C LYS A 22 51.74 -18.17 0.64
N THR A 23 50.91 -19.12 1.07
CA THR A 23 49.56 -19.37 0.50
C THR A 23 48.46 -18.65 1.28
N LEU A 24 48.72 -18.35 2.56
CA LEU A 24 47.81 -17.63 3.46
C LEU A 24 47.26 -16.30 2.91
N PRO A 25 48.02 -15.45 2.19
CA PRO A 25 47.50 -14.22 1.62
C PRO A 25 46.38 -14.43 0.59
N TYR A 26 46.44 -15.52 -0.20
CA TYR A 26 45.41 -15.83 -1.19
C TYR A 26 44.10 -16.26 -0.53
N PHE A 27 44.17 -17.01 0.57
CA PHE A 27 42.99 -17.38 1.35
C PHE A 27 42.33 -16.17 2.02
N ARG A 28 43.13 -15.19 2.48
CA ARG A 28 42.61 -13.93 3.01
C ARG A 28 41.90 -13.10 1.93
N ASP A 29 42.47 -13.01 0.73
CA ASP A 29 41.84 -12.30 -0.39
C ASP A 29 40.49 -12.94 -0.78
N VAL A 30 40.41 -14.28 -0.80
CA VAL A 30 39.14 -14.98 -1.03
C VAL A 30 38.15 -14.74 0.11
N GLN A 31 38.61 -14.73 1.37
CA GLN A 31 37.76 -14.40 2.52
C GLN A 31 37.20 -12.98 2.41
N ASP A 32 38.04 -12.00 2.07
CA ASP A 32 37.62 -10.60 1.91
C ASP A 32 36.59 -10.45 0.79
N HIS A 33 36.80 -11.14 -0.35
CA HIS A 33 35.82 -11.16 -1.43
C HIS A 33 34.48 -11.78 -1.01
N VAL A 34 34.51 -12.91 -0.30
CA VAL A 34 33.27 -13.55 0.17
C VAL A 34 32.53 -12.64 1.15
N ILE A 35 33.22 -12.04 2.12
CA ILE A 35 32.59 -11.10 3.06
C ILE A 35 31.92 -9.95 2.31
N ARG A 36 32.62 -9.36 1.34
CA ARG A 36 32.08 -8.28 0.52
C ARG A 36 30.84 -8.68 -0.27
N ASP A 37 30.85 -9.87 -0.87
CA ASP A 37 29.70 -10.39 -1.60
C ASP A 37 28.51 -10.67 -0.68
N LEU A 38 28.78 -11.14 0.55
CA LEU A 38 27.74 -11.34 1.56
C LEU A 38 27.07 -10.01 1.95
N GLU A 39 27.85 -8.97 2.20
CA GLU A 39 27.36 -7.61 2.49
C GLU A 39 26.51 -7.07 1.33
N LEU A 40 26.96 -7.27 0.09
CA LEU A 40 26.21 -6.86 -1.10
C LEU A 40 24.88 -7.59 -1.21
N ILE A 41 24.84 -8.90 -0.96
CA ILE A 41 23.59 -9.67 -1.01
C ILE A 41 22.63 -9.24 0.08
N GLU A 42 23.12 -8.95 1.29
CA GLU A 42 22.28 -8.42 2.37
C GLU A 42 21.68 -7.06 1.99
N MET A 43 22.50 -6.17 1.43
CA MET A 43 22.05 -4.87 0.90
C MET A 43 21.00 -5.04 -0.21
N TYR A 44 21.24 -5.93 -1.18
CA TYR A 44 20.27 -6.21 -2.24
C TYR A 44 18.96 -6.78 -1.68
N ARG A 45 19.02 -7.63 -0.66
CA ARG A 45 17.82 -8.16 0.00
C ARG A 45 17.03 -7.04 0.67
N GLU A 46 17.71 -6.11 1.34
CA GLU A 46 17.05 -4.95 1.94
C GLU A 46 16.40 -4.06 0.88
N VAL A 47 17.09 -3.75 -0.22
CA VAL A 47 16.54 -2.97 -1.33
C VAL A 47 15.34 -3.66 -1.95
N ASN A 48 15.39 -4.98 -2.16
CA ASN A 48 14.29 -5.75 -2.72
C ASN A 48 13.06 -5.77 -1.80
N ASN A 49 13.28 -5.91 -0.48
CA ASN A 49 12.20 -5.83 0.50
C ASN A 49 11.54 -4.45 0.49
N ARG A 50 12.33 -3.36 0.48
CA ARG A 50 11.80 -2.00 0.36
C ARG A 50 11.05 -1.76 -0.95
N ALA A 51 11.51 -2.33 -2.05
CA ALA A 51 10.83 -2.25 -3.33
C ALA A 51 9.47 -2.97 -3.30
N MET A 52 9.41 -4.15 -2.69
CA MET A 52 8.16 -4.89 -2.49
C MET A 52 7.18 -4.13 -1.59
N GLU A 53 7.65 -3.59 -0.47
CA GLU A 53 6.84 -2.75 0.42
C GLU A 53 6.29 -1.52 -0.31
N GLY A 54 7.14 -0.84 -1.10
CA GLY A 54 6.73 0.29 -1.94
C GLY A 54 5.67 -0.10 -2.98
N TYR A 55 5.80 -1.26 -3.60
CA TYR A 55 4.82 -1.79 -4.54
C TYR A 55 3.47 -2.06 -3.85
N LEU A 56 3.47 -2.69 -2.68
CA LEU A 56 2.25 -2.95 -1.91
C LEU A 56 1.56 -1.66 -1.48
N LEU A 57 2.33 -0.65 -1.04
CA LEU A 57 1.79 0.67 -0.70
C LEU A 57 1.17 1.37 -1.92
N ALA A 58 1.83 1.32 -3.08
CA ALA A 58 1.30 1.89 -4.31
C ALA A 58 -0.01 1.18 -4.73
N ASN A 59 -0.07 -0.14 -4.60
CA ASN A 59 -1.28 -0.92 -4.90
C ASN A 59 -2.43 -0.59 -3.94
N ALA A 60 -2.15 -0.49 -2.64
CA ALA A 60 -3.12 -0.07 -1.64
C ALA A 60 -3.64 1.35 -1.90
N ASN A 61 -2.75 2.28 -2.29
CA ASN A 61 -3.14 3.65 -2.68
C ASN A 61 -4.05 3.66 -3.91
N ALA A 62 -3.73 2.89 -4.96
CA ALA A 62 -4.59 2.78 -6.13
C ALA A 62 -5.97 2.23 -5.77
N THR A 63 -6.02 1.23 -4.88
CA THR A 63 -7.29 0.67 -4.39
C THR A 63 -8.07 1.70 -3.58
N ASN A 64 -7.41 2.48 -2.71
CA ASN A 64 -8.03 3.57 -1.96
C ASN A 64 -8.61 4.63 -2.90
N ASP A 65 -7.93 4.97 -3.99
CA ASP A 65 -8.43 5.94 -4.96
C ASP A 65 -9.66 5.42 -5.70
N VAL A 66 -9.68 4.15 -6.10
CA VAL A 66 -10.88 3.50 -6.67
C VAL A 66 -12.03 3.52 -5.65
N MET A 67 -11.76 3.22 -4.38
CA MET A 67 -12.77 3.24 -3.31
C MET A 67 -13.34 4.65 -3.07
N LYS A 68 -12.50 5.71 -3.14
CA LYS A 68 -12.98 7.10 -3.05
C LYS A 68 -13.97 7.40 -4.16
N VAL A 69 -13.64 7.08 -5.41
CA VAL A 69 -14.51 7.33 -6.57
C VAL A 69 -15.85 6.60 -6.41
N LEU A 70 -15.82 5.31 -6.05
CA LEU A 70 -17.04 4.53 -5.83
C LEU A 70 -17.90 5.12 -4.70
N THR A 71 -17.27 5.46 -3.57
CA THR A 71 -17.97 6.02 -2.40
C THR A 71 -18.64 7.35 -2.72
N VAL A 72 -17.94 8.22 -3.45
CA VAL A 72 -18.48 9.50 -3.93
C VAL A 72 -19.69 9.27 -4.83
N ALA A 73 -19.56 8.40 -5.83
CA ALA A 73 -20.63 8.10 -6.79
C ALA A 73 -21.88 7.54 -6.10
N VAL A 74 -21.70 6.59 -5.18
CA VAL A 74 -22.80 6.01 -4.39
C VAL A 74 -23.42 7.06 -3.47
N SER A 75 -22.62 7.85 -2.76
CA SER A 75 -23.15 8.83 -1.79
C SER A 75 -23.99 9.92 -2.47
N ILE A 76 -23.54 10.42 -3.63
CA ILE A 76 -24.25 11.43 -4.41
C ILE A 76 -25.58 10.87 -4.94
N THR A 77 -25.62 9.60 -5.34
CA THR A 77 -26.83 8.97 -5.92
C THR A 77 -27.79 8.41 -4.86
N MET A 78 -27.29 8.01 -3.69
CA MET A 78 -28.09 7.39 -2.63
C MET A 78 -29.14 8.35 -2.05
N VAL A 79 -28.78 9.60 -1.79
CA VAL A 79 -29.69 10.59 -1.19
C VAL A 79 -30.94 10.87 -2.05
N PRO A 80 -30.81 11.22 -3.35
CA PRO A 80 -31.98 11.39 -4.20
C PRO A 80 -32.75 10.07 -4.40
N ASN A 81 -32.07 8.92 -4.51
CA ASN A 81 -32.74 7.63 -4.64
C ASN A 81 -33.61 7.28 -3.42
N LEU A 82 -33.17 7.60 -2.20
CA LEU A 82 -33.97 7.41 -0.99
C LEU A 82 -35.23 8.28 -1.00
N LEU A 83 -35.12 9.55 -1.41
CA LEU A 83 -36.26 10.45 -1.52
C LEU A 83 -37.24 10.00 -2.60
N ALA A 84 -36.74 9.57 -3.76
CA ALA A 84 -37.57 9.00 -4.82
C ALA A 84 -38.26 7.71 -4.39
N SER A 85 -37.57 6.85 -3.64
CA SER A 85 -38.13 5.61 -3.08
C SER A 85 -39.29 5.91 -2.13
N ILE A 86 -39.11 6.83 -1.17
CA ILE A 86 -40.17 7.25 -0.24
C ILE A 86 -41.34 7.90 -1.00
N GLY A 87 -41.04 8.76 -1.98
CA GLY A 87 -42.05 9.42 -2.81
C GLY A 87 -42.83 8.46 -3.72
N GLY A 88 -42.25 7.30 -4.06
CA GLY A 88 -42.92 6.23 -4.81
C GLY A 88 -43.81 5.32 -3.97
N MET A 89 -43.81 5.46 -2.64
CA MET A 89 -44.63 4.63 -1.75
C MET A 89 -46.07 5.18 -1.67
N ASN A 90 -47.06 4.33 -1.98
CA ASN A 90 -48.48 4.65 -1.86
C ASN A 90 -48.94 4.64 -0.39
N PHE A 91 -48.50 5.62 0.41
CA PHE A 91 -48.97 5.76 1.80
C PHE A 91 -50.32 6.49 1.86
N PRO A 92 -51.40 5.85 2.32
CA PRO A 92 -52.68 6.53 2.53
C PRO A 92 -52.58 7.51 3.71
N GLY A 93 -52.97 8.77 3.49
CA GLY A 93 -53.03 9.81 4.54
C GLY A 93 -51.83 10.77 4.61
N LEU A 94 -50.87 10.68 3.68
CA LEU A 94 -49.78 11.64 3.57
C LEU A 94 -50.32 12.96 2.95
N PRO A 95 -50.13 14.14 3.58
CA PRO A 95 -50.45 15.41 2.93
C PRO A 95 -49.64 15.52 1.63
N GLU A 96 -50.26 15.99 0.54
CA GLU A 96 -49.59 16.15 -0.75
C GLU A 96 -48.35 17.04 -0.60
N ILE A 97 -47.18 16.40 -0.49
CA ILE A 97 -45.91 17.12 -0.45
C ILE A 97 -45.75 17.71 -1.85
N ASN A 98 -45.67 19.04 -1.92
CA ASN A 98 -45.50 19.73 -3.20
C ASN A 98 -44.24 19.21 -3.90
N PHE A 99 -44.39 18.76 -5.15
CA PHE A 99 -43.32 18.26 -6.00
C PHE A 99 -42.09 19.17 -6.01
N TRP A 100 -42.30 20.49 -5.96
CA TRP A 100 -41.21 21.47 -5.91
C TRP A 100 -40.37 21.38 -4.62
N TYR A 101 -40.97 21.08 -3.46
CA TYR A 101 -40.21 20.90 -2.23
C TYR A 101 -39.34 19.64 -2.27
N ILE A 102 -39.81 18.56 -2.89
CA ILE A 102 -39.03 17.32 -3.08
C ILE A 102 -37.84 17.59 -4.00
N MET A 103 -38.07 18.29 -5.13
CA MET A 103 -37.00 18.63 -6.06
C MET A 103 -35.94 19.56 -5.44
N VAL A 104 -36.37 20.58 -4.68
CA VAL A 104 -35.44 21.51 -4.00
C VAL A 104 -34.64 20.79 -2.92
N THR A 105 -35.27 19.92 -2.13
CA THR A 105 -34.56 19.15 -1.08
C THR A 105 -33.58 18.15 -1.68
N MET A 106 -33.93 17.44 -2.76
CA MET A 106 -33.01 16.56 -3.49
C MET A 106 -31.81 17.34 -4.04
N ALA A 107 -32.06 18.49 -4.70
CA ALA A 107 -30.99 19.32 -5.25
C ALA A 107 -30.06 19.87 -4.16
N LEU A 108 -30.61 20.34 -3.05
CA LEU A 108 -29.85 20.88 -1.92
C LEU A 108 -28.97 19.80 -1.27
N LEU A 109 -29.51 18.61 -1.01
CA LEU A 109 -28.75 17.54 -0.37
C LEU A 109 -27.65 16.98 -1.28
N THR A 110 -27.94 16.82 -2.58
CA THR A 110 -26.95 16.37 -3.57
C THR A 110 -25.82 17.39 -3.72
N THR A 111 -26.16 18.69 -3.71
CA THR A 111 -25.16 19.76 -3.75
C THR A 111 -24.31 19.79 -2.48
N LEU A 112 -24.94 19.61 -1.31
CA LEU A 112 -24.24 19.58 -0.02
C LEU A 112 -23.23 18.43 0.06
N THR A 113 -23.61 17.22 -0.34
CA THR A 113 -22.70 16.06 -0.35
C THR A 113 -21.55 16.26 -1.33
N TYR A 114 -21.82 16.79 -2.53
CA TYR A 114 -20.79 17.14 -3.50
C TYR A 114 -19.77 18.15 -2.93
N TYR A 115 -20.25 19.24 -2.32
CA TYR A 115 -19.38 20.26 -1.73
C TYR A 115 -18.56 19.72 -0.55
N TRP A 116 -19.14 18.82 0.25
CA TRP A 116 -18.43 18.18 1.35
C TRP A 116 -17.27 17.32 0.83
N PHE A 117 -17.50 16.47 -0.19
CA PHE A 117 -16.42 15.66 -0.79
C PHE A 117 -15.33 16.52 -1.45
N LYS A 118 -15.70 17.64 -2.09
CA LYS A 118 -14.74 18.60 -2.62
C LYS A 118 -13.89 19.24 -1.52
N ARG A 119 -14.49 19.57 -0.36
CA ARG A 119 -13.75 20.14 0.78
C ARG A 119 -12.78 19.13 1.40
N VAL A 120 -13.14 17.85 1.40
CA VAL A 120 -12.29 16.76 1.93
C VAL A 120 -11.16 16.41 0.94
N GLY A 121 -11.18 16.93 -0.29
CA GLY A 121 -10.15 16.71 -1.30
C GLY A 121 -10.23 15.33 -1.95
N TRP A 122 -11.42 14.71 -1.94
CA TRP A 122 -11.68 13.43 -2.62
C TRP A 122 -12.22 13.65 -4.05
N ILE A 123 -12.62 14.88 -4.37
CA ILE A 123 -13.02 15.40 -5.69
C ILE A 123 -12.32 16.74 -5.88
#